data_AF-A0A7M5UM95-F1
#
_entry.id   AF-A0A7M5UM95-F1
#
_cell.length_a   1.000
_cell.length_b   1.000
_cell.length_c   1.000
_cell.angle_alpha   90.00
_cell.angle_beta   90.00
_cell.angle_gamma   90.00
#
_symmetry.space_group_name_H-M   'P 1'
#
loop_
_entity.id
_entity.type
_entity.pdbx_description
1 polymer ?
#
loop_
_entity_poly.entity_id
_entity_poly.type
_entity_poly.pdbx_seq_one_letter_code
_entity_poly.pdbx_strand_id
1 'polypeptide(L)'
;MQARQLKADAILEPSLEEDHIVIKIRHPSVGTKSRLFFNNSRMADVYHWVGSMSMDPEFFQIVDYDCKVHFPDSIATSGVYNVKPIEEAMNLSESGEVGFGEFLPAGNKVVCSKEELESLRKTERERLIDNGTNFEFVSRENIYNDMLKLYRKRGITTKNVVIEFNDESGEGDGVSRDVFAAFFAELYTKMDGDNEKIPTIDMDETDLEVIGKVITHAYLLHGLYPFKIAHCAMKFELFGNLDDEDLVRSFLNYLPANERKTINDFADGKVDSVQSIINILSEARCFQKPTSENIFRLCREAANRLLIKQPFFAFKTMVESMGLFWKKLTPEMFDNCLLSTKPCAKTIIKTLDPNEHCALDGKITTHLHRFIESVSEDELALFVRFTTGTSSLVEGEKLKVNFVEATYFAPKSSTCFKILTLPRMVMSFMRFRQEFLSVLNNKLSWRLHDD
;
A
#
# COMPACT_ATOMS: atom_id res chain seq x y z
N MET A 1 26.03 -21.77 -24.92
CA MET A 1 26.73 -22.93 -24.32
C MET A 1 27.97 -22.48 -23.53
N GLN A 2 28.98 -21.85 -24.16
CA GLN A 2 30.22 -21.40 -23.48
C GLN A 2 30.00 -20.53 -22.22
N ALA A 3 29.09 -19.55 -22.23
CA ALA A 3 28.88 -18.66 -21.07
C ALA A 3 28.22 -19.34 -19.85
N ARG A 4 27.40 -20.39 -20.05
CA ARG A 4 26.82 -21.19 -18.95
C ARG A 4 27.83 -22.21 -18.42
N GLN A 5 28.64 -22.78 -19.30
CA GLN A 5 29.68 -23.75 -18.95
C GLN A 5 30.81 -23.07 -18.14
N LEU A 6 31.25 -21.88 -18.55
CA LEU A 6 32.20 -21.05 -17.79
C LEU A 6 31.70 -20.66 -16.38
N LYS A 7 30.38 -20.56 -16.17
CA LYS A 7 29.78 -20.28 -14.85
C LYS A 7 29.60 -21.55 -13.99
N ALA A 8 29.43 -22.72 -14.59
CA ALA A 8 29.35 -23.99 -13.85
C ALA A 8 30.73 -24.54 -13.45
N ASP A 9 31.75 -24.29 -14.27
CA ASP A 9 33.15 -24.57 -13.96
C ASP A 9 33.70 -23.66 -12.83
N ALA A 10 33.01 -22.56 -12.53
CA ALA A 10 33.32 -21.69 -11.40
C ALA A 10 32.85 -22.25 -10.04
N ILE A 11 31.98 -23.28 -10.05
CA ILE A 11 31.60 -23.99 -8.82
C ILE A 11 32.69 -25.02 -8.54
N LEU A 12 33.52 -24.74 -7.53
CA LEU A 12 34.57 -25.64 -7.05
C LEU A 12 33.94 -26.92 -6.48
N GLU A 13 34.41 -28.06 -6.97
CA GLU A 13 34.02 -29.37 -6.44
C GLU A 13 34.98 -29.78 -5.31
N PRO A 14 34.48 -30.15 -4.12
CA PRO A 14 35.33 -30.60 -3.03
C PRO A 14 36.08 -31.88 -3.39
N SER A 15 37.26 -32.05 -2.81
CA SER A 15 37.97 -33.32 -2.82
C SER A 15 37.25 -34.36 -1.95
N LEU A 16 37.52 -35.65 -2.20
CA LEU A 16 36.91 -36.75 -1.43
C LEU A 16 37.30 -36.76 0.06
N GLU A 17 38.34 -36.01 0.43
CA GLU A 17 38.84 -35.87 1.81
C GLU A 17 38.18 -34.69 2.55
N GLU A 18 37.55 -33.77 1.83
CA GLU A 18 36.82 -32.64 2.40
C GLU A 18 35.37 -33.03 2.73
N ASP A 19 34.76 -32.31 3.67
CA ASP A 19 33.39 -32.58 4.10
C ASP A 19 32.39 -32.17 2.99
N HIS A 20 31.65 -33.15 2.46
CA HIS A 20 30.86 -32.99 1.24
C HIS A 20 29.53 -33.75 1.26
N ILE A 21 28.59 -33.25 0.45
CA ILE A 21 27.36 -33.95 0.08
C ILE A 21 27.46 -34.50 -1.34
N VAL A 22 26.73 -35.60 -1.59
CA VAL A 22 26.62 -36.22 -2.92
C VAL A 22 25.23 -35.99 -3.46
N ILE A 23 25.14 -35.30 -4.59
CA ILE A 23 23.87 -35.01 -5.25
C ILE A 23 23.80 -35.79 -6.56
N LYS A 24 22.73 -36.59 -6.70
CA LYS A 24 22.41 -37.31 -7.93
C LYS A 24 21.20 -36.68 -8.58
N ILE A 25 21.30 -36.30 -9.85
CA ILE A 25 20.22 -35.70 -10.64
C ILE A 25 19.81 -36.66 -11.75
N ARG A 26 18.51 -36.93 -11.88
CA ARG A 26 17.90 -37.56 -13.05
C ARG A 26 17.39 -36.49 -13.98
N HIS A 27 18.09 -36.28 -15.09
CA HIS A 27 17.77 -35.28 -16.09
C HIS A 27 17.10 -35.91 -17.32
N PRO A 28 16.01 -35.32 -17.87
CA PRO A 28 15.27 -35.87 -19.02
C PRO A 28 16.16 -36.16 -20.23
N SER A 29 17.01 -35.20 -20.60
CA SER A 29 17.80 -35.25 -21.85
C SER A 29 19.20 -35.86 -21.71
N VAL A 30 19.77 -35.93 -20.49
CA VAL A 30 21.17 -36.41 -20.28
C VAL A 30 21.30 -37.59 -19.30
N GLY A 31 20.18 -38.11 -18.81
CA GLY A 31 20.14 -39.25 -17.90
C GLY A 31 20.56 -38.91 -16.47
N THR A 32 21.06 -39.91 -15.73
CA THR A 32 21.46 -39.72 -14.33
C THR A 32 22.91 -39.24 -14.22
N LYS A 33 23.13 -38.14 -13.50
CA LYS A 33 24.45 -37.55 -13.22
C LYS A 33 24.65 -37.36 -11.72
N SER A 34 25.90 -37.38 -11.26
CA SER A 34 26.26 -37.22 -9.85
C SER A 34 27.42 -36.22 -9.73
N ARG A 35 27.40 -35.39 -8.69
CA ARG A 35 28.47 -34.41 -8.40
C ARG A 35 28.59 -34.19 -6.89
N LEU A 36 29.80 -33.85 -6.42
CA LEU A 36 30.06 -33.48 -5.03
C LEU A 36 29.83 -31.98 -4.81
N PHE A 37 29.32 -31.62 -3.64
CA PHE A 37 29.15 -30.23 -3.20
C PHE A 37 29.59 -30.09 -1.74
N PHE A 38 29.95 -28.88 -1.29
CA PHE A 38 30.27 -28.66 0.12
C PHE A 38 29.01 -28.79 0.99
N ASN A 39 29.15 -29.17 2.26
CA ASN A 39 28.02 -29.39 3.18
C ASN A 39 27.11 -28.17 3.42
N ASN A 40 27.58 -26.96 3.11
CA ASN A 40 26.82 -25.71 3.23
C ASN A 40 26.37 -25.13 1.87
N SER A 41 26.53 -25.88 0.78
CA SER A 41 26.07 -25.45 -0.55
C SER A 41 24.56 -25.26 -0.58
N ARG A 42 24.11 -24.32 -1.42
CA ARG A 42 22.67 -24.06 -1.64
C ARG A 42 22.19 -24.81 -2.87
N MET A 43 20.88 -25.00 -2.97
CA MET A 43 20.27 -25.57 -4.16
C MET A 43 20.54 -24.72 -5.41
N ALA A 44 20.74 -23.40 -5.29
CA ALA A 44 21.16 -22.54 -6.39
C ALA A 44 22.40 -23.06 -7.14
N ASP A 45 23.40 -23.57 -6.42
CA ASP A 45 24.61 -24.17 -7.02
C ASP A 45 24.25 -25.43 -7.83
N VAL A 46 23.28 -26.20 -7.33
CA VAL A 46 22.75 -27.39 -8.02
C VAL A 46 21.96 -27.00 -9.27
N TYR A 47 21.12 -25.97 -9.22
CA TYR A 47 20.41 -25.43 -10.39
C TYR A 47 21.37 -24.93 -11.46
N HIS A 48 22.43 -24.23 -11.07
CA HIS A 48 23.47 -23.78 -11.99
C HIS A 48 24.19 -24.95 -12.67
N TRP A 49 24.57 -25.97 -11.90
CA TRP A 49 25.15 -27.19 -12.43
C TRP A 49 24.19 -27.87 -13.42
N VAL A 50 22.92 -28.07 -13.04
CA VAL A 50 21.91 -28.70 -13.90
C VAL A 50 21.69 -27.92 -15.20
N GLY A 51 21.53 -26.60 -15.12
CA GLY A 51 21.32 -25.74 -16.30
C GLY A 51 22.52 -25.62 -17.24
N SER A 52 23.70 -26.10 -16.81
CA SER A 52 24.90 -26.21 -17.65
C SER A 52 24.98 -27.52 -18.44
N MET A 53 24.28 -28.57 -17.99
CA MET A 53 24.36 -29.92 -18.59
C MET A 53 23.54 -30.05 -19.89
N SER A 54 22.42 -29.33 -20.01
CA SER A 54 21.53 -29.34 -21.17
C SER A 54 20.82 -27.99 -21.31
N MET A 55 20.44 -27.62 -22.53
CA MET A 55 19.58 -26.45 -22.81
C MET A 55 18.09 -26.80 -22.84
N ASP A 56 17.77 -28.09 -22.85
CA ASP A 56 16.42 -28.62 -22.86
C ASP A 56 16.24 -29.50 -21.62
N PRO A 57 15.25 -29.25 -20.74
CA PRO A 57 14.24 -28.18 -20.84
C PRO A 57 14.76 -26.76 -20.57
N GLU A 58 14.15 -25.76 -21.20
CA GLU A 58 14.51 -24.34 -21.04
C GLU A 58 14.25 -23.83 -19.62
N PHE A 59 13.10 -24.22 -19.04
CA PHE A 59 12.75 -24.00 -17.65
C PHE A 59 12.52 -25.33 -16.94
N PHE A 60 13.06 -25.46 -15.73
CA PHE A 60 12.91 -26.66 -14.93
C PHE A 60 12.92 -26.36 -13.44
N GLN A 61 12.39 -27.33 -12.69
CA GLN A 61 12.50 -27.40 -11.24
C GLN A 61 13.17 -28.71 -10.81
N ILE A 62 13.85 -28.66 -9.67
CA ILE A 62 14.46 -29.82 -9.03
C ILE A 62 13.51 -30.30 -7.93
N VAL A 63 13.11 -31.56 -8.02
CA VAL A 63 12.21 -32.20 -7.06
C VAL A 63 12.83 -33.46 -6.47
N ASP A 64 12.47 -33.80 -5.23
CA ASP A 64 12.85 -35.09 -4.63
C ASP A 64 11.94 -36.25 -5.10
N TYR A 65 12.00 -37.39 -4.39
CA TYR A 65 11.16 -38.55 -4.69
C TYR A 65 9.68 -38.31 -4.38
N ASP A 66 9.37 -37.48 -3.39
CA ASP A 66 8.02 -37.14 -2.95
C ASP A 66 7.42 -36.00 -3.79
N CYS A 67 8.07 -35.64 -4.91
CA CYS A 67 7.74 -34.51 -5.77
C CYS A 67 7.79 -33.14 -5.06
N LYS A 68 8.47 -33.04 -3.91
CA LYS A 68 8.68 -31.76 -3.23
C LYS A 68 9.67 -30.92 -4.03
N VAL A 69 9.32 -29.66 -4.23
CA VAL A 69 10.15 -28.69 -4.94
C VAL A 69 11.24 -28.14 -4.02
N HIS A 70 12.47 -28.11 -4.50
CA HIS A 70 13.60 -27.53 -3.78
C HIS A 70 13.98 -26.19 -4.39
N PHE A 71 13.68 -25.08 -3.72
CA PHE A 71 13.97 -23.74 -4.23
C PHE A 71 15.48 -23.41 -4.16
N PRO A 72 16.02 -22.58 -5.07
CA PRO A 72 17.44 -22.22 -5.08
C PRO A 72 18.01 -21.72 -3.74
N ASP A 73 17.21 -21.03 -2.92
CA ASP A 73 17.63 -20.54 -1.60
C ASP A 73 17.68 -21.59 -0.49
N SER A 74 17.15 -22.80 -0.72
CA SER A 74 17.21 -23.89 0.26
C SER A 74 18.61 -24.51 0.35
N ILE A 75 18.95 -25.05 1.53
CA ILE A 75 20.21 -25.78 1.74
C ILE A 75 20.18 -27.09 0.95
N ALA A 76 21.24 -27.38 0.22
CA ALA A 76 21.36 -28.63 -0.53
C ALA A 76 21.66 -29.80 0.42
N THR A 77 20.97 -30.93 0.21
CA THR A 77 21.19 -32.16 0.99
C THR A 77 21.57 -33.32 0.10
N SER A 78 22.36 -34.27 0.61
CA SER A 78 22.68 -35.51 -0.13
C SER A 78 21.40 -36.24 -0.51
N GLY A 79 21.29 -36.64 -1.78
CA GLY A 79 20.04 -37.23 -2.25
C GLY A 79 19.99 -37.50 -3.75
N VAL A 80 18.87 -38.09 -4.17
CA VAL A 80 18.51 -38.29 -5.58
C VAL A 80 17.35 -37.38 -5.90
N TYR A 81 17.54 -36.51 -6.89
CA TYR A 81 16.55 -35.54 -7.33
C TYR A 81 16.23 -35.72 -8.81
N ASN A 82 15.07 -35.23 -9.22
CA ASN A 82 14.58 -35.28 -10.59
C ASN A 82 14.47 -33.86 -11.14
N VAL A 83 14.85 -33.68 -12.40
CA VAL A 83 14.61 -32.44 -13.14
C VAL A 83 13.27 -32.56 -13.82
N LYS A 84 12.32 -31.71 -13.41
CA LYS A 84 10.97 -31.66 -13.96
C LYS A 84 10.83 -30.40 -14.83
N PRO A 85 10.55 -30.53 -16.14
CA PRO A 85 10.25 -29.39 -17.01
C PRO A 85 9.05 -28.59 -16.50
N ILE A 86 9.07 -27.28 -16.69
CA ILE A 86 7.97 -26.35 -16.39
C ILE A 86 7.81 -25.35 -17.55
N GLU A 87 6.63 -24.73 -17.66
CA GLU A 87 6.28 -23.86 -18.78
C GLU A 87 6.81 -22.42 -18.64
N GLU A 88 7.11 -21.98 -17.41
CA GLU A 88 7.56 -20.63 -17.09
C GLU A 88 8.81 -20.67 -16.19
N ALA A 89 9.56 -19.56 -16.12
CA ALA A 89 10.75 -19.45 -15.29
C ALA A 89 10.41 -19.64 -13.80
N MET A 90 11.20 -20.47 -13.12
CA MET A 90 11.01 -20.78 -11.71
C MET A 90 11.34 -19.58 -10.82
N ASN A 91 10.51 -19.33 -9.80
CA ASN A 91 10.86 -18.39 -8.73
C ASN A 91 12.11 -18.87 -7.98
N LEU A 92 13.06 -17.95 -7.73
CA LEU A 92 14.37 -18.27 -7.14
C LEU A 92 14.31 -18.56 -5.63
N SER A 93 13.17 -18.26 -5.02
CA SER A 93 12.88 -18.43 -3.60
C SER A 93 11.48 -19.02 -3.44
N GLU A 94 11.28 -19.72 -2.32
CA GLU A 94 9.95 -20.21 -1.91
C GLU A 94 8.99 -19.02 -1.65
N SER A 95 9.56 -17.88 -1.25
CA SER A 95 8.96 -16.55 -1.20
C SER A 95 9.44 -15.71 -2.39
N GLY A 96 8.85 -15.90 -3.58
CA GLY A 96 9.33 -15.29 -4.84
C GLY A 96 9.72 -13.82 -4.74
N GLU A 97 11.01 -13.52 -4.88
CA GLU A 97 11.55 -12.16 -5.01
C GLU A 97 12.27 -11.98 -6.35
N VAL A 98 12.06 -10.82 -6.98
CA VAL A 98 12.76 -10.33 -8.18
C VAL A 98 13.49 -9.05 -7.78
N GLY A 99 14.75 -8.91 -8.21
CA GLY A 99 15.63 -7.81 -7.84
C GLY A 99 15.19 -6.41 -8.29
N PHE A 100 15.70 -5.43 -7.55
CA PHE A 100 15.57 -3.99 -7.69
C PHE A 100 15.92 -3.46 -9.09
N GLY A 101 15.05 -2.62 -9.64
CA GLY A 101 15.35 -1.76 -10.80
C GLY A 101 14.12 -1.30 -11.57
N GLU A 102 13.79 -0.02 -11.42
CA GLU A 102 12.91 0.81 -12.27
C GLU A 102 11.43 0.40 -12.40
N PHE A 103 10.56 1.34 -12.00
CA PHE A 103 9.16 1.38 -12.41
C PHE A 103 9.07 1.35 -13.95
N LEU A 104 8.69 0.20 -14.51
CA LEU A 104 8.18 0.08 -15.87
C LEU A 104 6.75 -0.50 -15.84
N PRO A 105 5.92 -0.14 -16.84
CA PRO A 105 4.47 -0.08 -16.68
C PRO A 105 3.80 -1.45 -16.80
N ALA A 106 2.60 -1.51 -16.20
CA ALA A 106 1.60 -2.58 -16.27
C ALA A 106 1.78 -3.57 -17.43
N GLY A 107 2.32 -4.74 -17.09
CA GLY A 107 2.22 -5.97 -17.88
C GLY A 107 1.67 -7.06 -16.96
N ASN A 108 0.38 -7.38 -17.13
CA ASN A 108 -0.35 -8.53 -16.60
C ASN A 108 0.16 -9.15 -15.27
N LYS A 109 -0.10 -8.48 -14.15
CA LYS A 109 -0.15 -9.11 -12.82
C LYS A 109 -1.62 -9.24 -12.38
N VAL A 110 -2.06 -10.49 -12.26
CA VAL A 110 -3.22 -11.01 -11.51
C VAL A 110 -4.43 -10.07 -11.39
N VAL A 111 -5.39 -10.21 -12.32
CA VAL A 111 -6.72 -9.55 -12.26
C VAL A 111 -7.63 -10.17 -11.17
N CYS A 112 -7.28 -11.36 -10.65
CA CYS A 112 -8.15 -12.19 -9.82
C CYS A 112 -8.43 -11.64 -8.41
N SER A 113 -7.47 -10.97 -7.75
CA SER A 113 -7.57 -10.60 -6.33
C SER A 113 -8.50 -9.41 -6.04
N LYS A 114 -8.68 -8.50 -7.00
CA LYS A 114 -9.48 -7.28 -6.82
C LYS A 114 -10.98 -7.52 -7.00
N GLU A 115 -11.36 -8.31 -8.00
CA GLU A 115 -12.76 -8.67 -8.26
C GLU A 115 -13.34 -9.52 -7.12
N GLU A 116 -12.54 -10.46 -6.61
CA GLU A 116 -12.88 -11.26 -5.43
C GLU A 116 -13.08 -10.40 -4.18
N LEU A 117 -12.19 -9.42 -3.95
CA LEU A 117 -12.29 -8.49 -2.82
C LEU A 117 -13.60 -7.69 -2.86
N GLU A 118 -13.94 -7.13 -4.02
CA GLU A 118 -15.16 -6.34 -4.17
C GLU A 118 -16.42 -7.21 -4.04
N SER A 119 -16.37 -8.45 -4.53
CA SER A 119 -17.44 -9.45 -4.36
C SER A 119 -17.68 -9.80 -2.89
N LEU A 120 -16.61 -10.06 -2.12
CA LEU A 120 -16.69 -10.33 -0.68
C LEU A 120 -17.27 -9.14 0.08
N ARG A 121 -16.78 -7.94 -0.22
CA ARG A 121 -17.25 -6.70 0.40
C ARG A 121 -18.73 -6.46 0.10
N LYS A 122 -19.15 -6.62 -1.16
CA LYS A 122 -20.55 -6.47 -1.59
C LYS A 122 -21.47 -7.43 -0.83
N THR A 123 -21.07 -8.69 -0.70
CA THR A 123 -21.83 -9.72 0.03
C THR A 123 -22.04 -9.33 1.49
N GLU A 124 -20.99 -8.88 2.19
CA GLU A 124 -21.14 -8.45 3.58
C GLU A 124 -21.92 -7.13 3.71
N ARG A 125 -21.80 -6.22 2.75
CA ARG A 125 -22.62 -4.99 2.72
C ARG A 125 -24.11 -5.30 2.59
N GLU A 126 -24.49 -6.21 1.70
CA GLU A 126 -25.88 -6.65 1.53
C GLU A 126 -26.42 -7.26 2.83
N ARG A 127 -25.63 -8.10 3.50
CA ARG A 127 -25.98 -8.65 4.82
C ARG A 127 -26.21 -7.57 5.88
N LEU A 128 -25.40 -6.50 5.90
CA LEU A 128 -25.61 -5.38 6.82
C LEU A 128 -26.94 -4.66 6.54
N ILE A 129 -27.28 -4.47 5.26
CA ILE A 129 -28.55 -3.86 4.83
C ILE A 129 -29.73 -4.73 5.25
N ASP A 130 -29.64 -6.04 5.05
CA ASP A 130 -30.70 -7.00 5.43
C ASP A 130 -30.97 -7.04 6.94
N ASN A 131 -29.94 -6.78 7.76
CA ASN A 131 -30.08 -6.67 9.22
C ASN A 131 -30.74 -5.35 9.68
N GLY A 132 -31.07 -4.46 8.75
CA GLY A 132 -31.71 -3.17 8.98
C GLY A 132 -30.75 -1.98 8.89
N THR A 133 -31.33 -0.78 8.84
CA THR A 133 -30.59 0.49 8.75
C THR A 133 -30.81 1.33 10.01
N ASN A 134 -29.71 1.84 10.58
CA ASN A 134 -29.72 2.84 11.64
C ASN A 134 -29.38 4.21 11.05
N PHE A 135 -30.11 5.24 11.48
CA PHE A 135 -29.84 6.64 11.15
C PHE A 135 -29.28 7.33 12.39
N GLU A 136 -28.12 7.97 12.25
CA GLU A 136 -27.37 8.56 13.35
C GLU A 136 -26.82 9.93 12.94
N PHE A 137 -26.63 10.81 13.92
CA PHE A 137 -26.14 12.17 13.69
C PHE A 137 -24.91 12.45 14.56
N VAL A 138 -23.94 13.17 13.99
CA VAL A 138 -22.68 13.53 14.65
C VAL A 138 -22.33 15.00 14.43
N SER A 139 -21.55 15.60 15.33
CA SER A 139 -21.06 16.97 15.15
C SER A 139 -19.74 16.99 14.37
N ARG A 140 -19.62 17.90 13.40
CA ARG A 140 -18.37 18.14 12.67
C ARG A 140 -17.27 18.66 13.60
N GLU A 141 -17.63 19.39 14.65
CA GLU A 141 -16.69 19.95 15.64
C GLU A 141 -16.21 18.90 16.66
N ASN A 142 -16.98 17.82 16.86
CA ASN A 142 -16.70 16.77 17.84
C ASN A 142 -16.63 15.37 17.20
N ILE A 143 -16.27 15.30 15.92
CA ILE A 143 -16.41 14.11 15.07
C ILE A 143 -15.75 12.87 15.66
N TYR A 144 -14.56 13.03 16.25
CA TYR A 144 -13.82 11.93 16.86
C TYR A 144 -14.58 11.29 18.02
N ASN A 145 -14.98 12.10 19.00
CA ASN A 145 -15.65 11.61 20.21
C ASN A 145 -17.06 11.09 19.90
N ASP A 146 -17.79 11.75 18.99
CA ASP A 146 -19.14 11.34 18.60
C ASP A 146 -19.12 9.98 17.89
N MET A 147 -18.17 9.75 16.98
CA MET A 147 -17.99 8.47 16.32
C MET A 147 -17.58 7.37 17.30
N LEU A 148 -16.66 7.66 18.23
CA LEU A 148 -16.30 6.70 19.27
C LEU A 148 -17.50 6.33 20.14
N LYS A 149 -18.29 7.32 20.57
CA LYS A 149 -19.51 7.10 21.36
C LYS A 149 -20.55 6.29 20.58
N LEU A 150 -20.72 6.56 19.29
CA LEU A 150 -21.62 5.82 18.42
C LEU A 150 -21.20 4.35 18.30
N TYR A 151 -19.93 4.09 18.01
CA TYR A 151 -19.42 2.75 17.77
C TYR A 151 -19.20 1.91 19.05
N ARG A 152 -19.31 2.54 20.23
CA ARG A 152 -19.47 1.84 21.51
C ARG A 152 -20.85 1.20 21.70
N LYS A 153 -21.88 1.65 20.97
CA LYS A 153 -23.23 1.06 21.07
C LYS A 153 -23.21 -0.40 20.59
N ARG A 154 -23.78 -1.31 21.37
CA ARG A 154 -23.86 -2.74 21.00
C ARG A 154 -24.69 -2.92 19.72
N GLY A 155 -24.18 -3.72 18.79
CA GLY A 155 -24.89 -4.10 17.56
C GLY A 155 -24.90 -3.03 16.46
N ILE A 156 -24.21 -1.89 16.64
CA ILE A 156 -24.11 -0.88 15.58
C ILE A 156 -23.40 -1.44 14.33
N THR A 157 -22.35 -2.24 14.53
CA THR A 157 -21.56 -2.86 13.46
C THR A 157 -22.26 -4.02 12.74
N THR A 158 -23.43 -4.47 13.21
CA THR A 158 -24.16 -5.59 12.60
C THR A 158 -25.22 -5.13 11.60
N LYS A 159 -25.38 -3.82 11.42
CA LYS A 159 -26.42 -3.20 10.59
C LYS A 159 -25.81 -2.23 9.58
N ASN A 160 -26.61 -1.84 8.60
CA ASN A 160 -26.32 -0.66 7.80
C ASN A 160 -26.43 0.60 8.68
N VAL A 161 -25.53 1.55 8.50
CA VAL A 161 -25.54 2.79 9.27
C VAL A 161 -25.40 3.96 8.30
N VAL A 162 -26.40 4.83 8.33
CA VAL A 162 -26.39 6.12 7.64
C VAL A 162 -26.10 7.17 8.70
N ILE A 163 -24.96 7.85 8.55
CA ILE A 163 -24.51 8.91 9.47
C ILE A 163 -24.50 10.23 8.73
N GLU A 164 -25.05 11.26 9.37
CA GLU A 164 -25.10 12.63 8.87
C GLU A 164 -24.53 13.62 9.88
N PHE A 165 -24.11 14.80 9.42
CA PHE A 165 -23.73 15.87 10.32
C PHE A 165 -24.97 16.58 10.86
N ASN A 166 -24.92 16.97 12.14
CA ASN A 166 -25.96 17.82 12.72
C ASN A 166 -26.14 19.09 11.88
N ASP A 167 -27.40 19.44 11.61
CA ASP A 167 -27.80 20.66 10.90
C ASP A 167 -27.30 20.81 9.44
N GLU A 168 -26.73 19.74 8.85
CA GLU A 168 -26.38 19.65 7.43
C GLU A 168 -27.32 18.64 6.76
N SER A 169 -28.45 19.11 6.21
CA SER A 169 -29.36 18.24 5.45
C SER A 169 -28.72 17.85 4.12
N GLY A 170 -28.48 16.56 3.93
CA GLY A 170 -28.02 16.01 2.67
C GLY A 170 -28.51 14.57 2.51
N GLU A 171 -28.91 14.19 1.30
CA GLU A 171 -29.40 12.85 1.02
C GLU A 171 -28.33 12.00 0.30
N GLY A 172 -28.13 10.77 0.78
CA GLY A 172 -27.38 9.72 0.07
C GLY A 172 -26.04 9.30 0.69
N ASP A 173 -25.44 8.25 0.12
CA ASP A 173 -24.19 7.62 0.57
C ASP A 173 -23.01 8.60 0.73
N GLY A 174 -23.03 9.75 0.04
CA GLY A 174 -21.96 10.75 0.07
C GLY A 174 -21.78 11.40 1.44
N VAL A 175 -22.86 11.60 2.20
CA VAL A 175 -22.79 12.26 3.51
C VAL A 175 -22.11 11.36 4.55
N SER A 176 -22.51 10.09 4.61
CA SER A 176 -21.88 9.12 5.52
C SER A 176 -20.40 8.90 5.19
N ARG A 177 -20.03 8.94 3.90
CA ARG A 177 -18.62 8.92 3.49
C ARG A 177 -17.84 10.13 4.00
N ASP A 178 -18.41 11.34 3.94
CA ASP A 178 -17.77 12.54 4.47
C ASP A 178 -17.57 12.45 5.99
N VAL A 179 -18.53 11.87 6.71
CA VAL A 179 -18.42 11.59 8.15
C VAL A 179 -17.24 10.67 8.46
N PHE A 180 -17.11 9.52 7.78
CA PHE A 180 -15.97 8.61 7.99
C PHE A 180 -14.63 9.25 7.60
N ALA A 181 -14.59 9.98 6.48
CA ALA A 181 -13.39 10.67 6.05
C ALA A 181 -12.97 11.76 7.05
N ALA A 182 -13.93 12.50 7.63
CA ALA A 182 -13.69 13.48 8.69
C ALA A 182 -13.15 12.80 9.96
N PHE A 183 -13.72 11.67 10.35
CA PHE A 183 -13.24 10.88 11.49
C PHE A 183 -11.79 10.43 11.30
N PHE A 184 -11.45 9.85 10.14
CA PHE A 184 -10.09 9.41 9.88
C PHE A 184 -9.10 10.57 9.82
N ALA A 185 -9.50 11.71 9.25
CA ALA A 185 -8.66 12.91 9.27
C ALA A 185 -8.32 13.36 10.70
N GLU A 186 -9.29 13.35 11.61
CA GLU A 186 -9.08 13.68 13.03
C GLU A 186 -8.33 12.57 13.78
N LEU A 187 -8.51 11.30 13.41
CA LEU A 187 -7.73 10.19 13.96
C LEU A 187 -6.23 10.36 13.64
N TYR A 188 -5.91 10.76 12.41
CA TYR A 188 -4.51 10.93 11.98
C TYR A 188 -3.77 12.05 12.73
N THR A 189 -4.47 13.06 13.27
CA THR A 189 -3.85 14.12 14.07
C THR A 189 -3.43 13.63 15.46
N LYS A 190 -4.01 12.51 15.91
CA LYS A 190 -3.73 11.86 17.20
C LYS A 190 -2.71 10.74 17.11
N MET A 191 -2.17 10.48 15.92
CA MET A 191 -1.22 9.41 15.64
C MET A 191 0.14 9.97 15.21
N ASP A 192 1.20 9.24 15.52
CA ASP A 192 2.58 9.63 15.23
C ASP A 192 3.03 9.14 13.84
N GLY A 193 3.90 9.91 13.19
CA GLY A 193 4.39 9.66 11.82
C GLY A 193 3.87 10.64 10.77
N ASP A 194 4.34 10.49 9.53
CA ASP A 194 4.05 11.37 8.38
C ASP A 194 2.95 10.78 7.46
N ASN A 195 3.35 10.13 6.36
CA ASN A 195 2.44 9.51 5.39
C ASN A 195 1.88 8.17 5.91
N GLU A 196 2.66 7.45 6.69
CA GLU A 196 2.18 6.33 7.51
C GLU A 196 2.30 6.68 8.99
N LYS A 197 1.32 6.23 9.75
CA LYS A 197 1.09 6.64 11.12
C LYS A 197 0.79 5.47 12.03
N ILE A 198 1.28 5.53 13.25
CA ILE A 198 1.05 4.54 14.29
C ILE A 198 0.26 5.14 15.45
N PRO A 199 -0.57 4.35 16.15
CA PRO A 199 -1.14 4.77 17.42
C PRO A 199 -0.05 5.22 18.40
N THR A 200 -0.29 6.32 19.10
CA THR A 200 0.56 6.78 20.19
C THR A 200 0.26 5.99 21.47
N ILE A 201 1.21 5.96 22.40
CA ILE A 201 1.09 5.18 23.64
C ILE A 201 0.00 5.69 24.60
N ASP A 202 -0.48 6.91 24.41
CA ASP A 202 -1.51 7.57 25.21
C ASP A 202 -2.94 7.35 24.70
N MET A 203 -3.12 6.67 23.56
CA MET A 203 -4.45 6.28 23.08
C MET A 203 -5.07 5.22 24.00
N ASP A 204 -6.32 5.45 24.42
CA ASP A 204 -7.08 4.51 25.24
C ASP A 204 -7.34 3.20 24.47
N GLU A 205 -7.08 2.06 25.13
CA GLU A 205 -7.38 0.72 24.62
C GLU A 205 -8.86 0.61 24.19
N THR A 206 -9.79 1.20 24.94
CA THR A 206 -11.21 1.16 24.56
C THR A 206 -11.51 1.99 23.31
N ASP A 207 -10.76 3.07 23.07
CA ASP A 207 -10.86 3.84 21.83
C ASP A 207 -10.26 3.05 20.66
N LEU A 208 -9.14 2.36 20.86
CA LEU A 208 -8.50 1.51 19.85
C LEU A 208 -9.42 0.36 19.40
N GLU A 209 -10.11 -0.30 20.33
CA GLU A 209 -11.14 -1.30 19.98
C GLU A 209 -12.29 -0.71 19.15
N VAL A 210 -12.65 0.54 19.42
CA VAL A 210 -13.74 1.20 18.70
C VAL A 210 -13.27 1.64 17.32
N ILE A 211 -12.04 2.15 17.21
CA ILE A 211 -11.41 2.50 15.94
C ILE A 211 -11.39 1.27 15.02
N GLY A 212 -10.96 0.10 15.48
CA GLY A 212 -10.98 -1.11 14.63
C GLY A 212 -12.38 -1.47 14.13
N LYS A 213 -13.42 -1.30 14.95
CA LYS A 213 -14.83 -1.44 14.51
C LYS A 213 -15.22 -0.42 13.44
N VAL A 214 -14.83 0.84 13.60
CA VAL A 214 -15.09 1.91 12.61
C VAL A 214 -14.41 1.58 11.28
N ILE A 215 -13.14 1.13 11.31
CA ILE A 215 -12.38 0.78 10.10
C ILE A 215 -13.13 -0.24 9.25
N THR A 216 -13.55 -1.35 9.86
CA THR A 216 -14.29 -2.39 9.15
C THR A 216 -15.60 -1.87 8.59
N HIS A 217 -16.35 -1.11 9.38
CA HIS A 217 -17.68 -0.68 8.96
C HIS A 217 -17.62 0.36 7.84
N ALA A 218 -16.68 1.31 7.93
CA ALA A 218 -16.39 2.28 6.88
C ALA A 218 -16.00 1.57 5.57
N TYR A 219 -15.18 0.53 5.67
CA TYR A 219 -14.77 -0.26 4.50
C TYR A 219 -15.95 -1.03 3.90
N LEU A 220 -16.72 -1.76 4.71
CA LEU A 220 -17.85 -2.55 4.22
C LEU A 220 -18.93 -1.68 3.57
N LEU A 221 -19.33 -0.58 4.23
CA LEU A 221 -20.40 0.28 3.74
C LEU A 221 -19.99 1.11 2.54
N HIS A 222 -18.76 1.63 2.54
CA HIS A 222 -18.37 2.68 1.60
C HIS A 222 -17.02 2.47 0.90
N GLY A 223 -16.27 1.44 1.27
CA GLY A 223 -14.97 1.14 0.67
C GLY A 223 -13.88 2.08 1.16
N LEU A 224 -14.11 2.73 2.30
CA LEU A 224 -13.14 3.65 2.90
C LEU A 224 -12.26 2.87 3.89
N TYR A 225 -10.96 2.89 3.62
CA TYR A 225 -9.94 2.35 4.51
C TYR A 225 -8.99 3.48 4.93
N PRO A 226 -8.54 3.54 6.20
CA PRO A 226 -7.65 4.59 6.65
C PRO A 226 -6.21 4.36 6.16
N PHE A 227 -5.93 4.79 4.92
CA PHE A 227 -4.68 4.50 4.23
C PHE A 227 -3.40 5.09 4.85
N LYS A 228 -3.52 5.98 5.84
CA LYS A 228 -2.37 6.49 6.59
C LYS A 228 -2.00 5.64 7.78
N ILE A 229 -2.81 4.66 8.20
CA ILE A 229 -2.41 3.78 9.31
C ILE A 229 -1.33 2.82 8.79
N ALA A 230 -0.24 2.64 9.56
CA ALA A 230 0.94 1.89 9.15
C ALA A 230 0.58 0.52 8.58
N HIS A 231 0.83 0.35 7.29
CA HIS A 231 0.32 -0.78 6.52
C HIS A 231 1.00 -2.08 6.92
N CYS A 232 2.33 -2.02 7.12
CA CYS A 232 3.08 -3.17 7.59
C CYS A 232 2.56 -3.68 8.94
N ALA A 233 2.22 -2.80 9.88
CA ALA A 233 1.77 -3.21 11.20
C ALA A 233 0.40 -3.90 11.15
N MET A 234 -0.56 -3.35 10.40
CA MET A 234 -1.86 -3.99 10.18
C MET A 234 -1.71 -5.34 9.46
N LYS A 235 -0.88 -5.40 8.41
CA LYS A 235 -0.62 -6.63 7.65
C LYS A 235 0.07 -7.69 8.52
N PHE A 236 1.00 -7.30 9.38
CA PHE A 236 1.64 -8.19 10.34
C PHE A 236 0.66 -8.78 11.34
N GLU A 237 -0.19 -7.96 11.97
CA GLU A 237 -1.18 -8.45 12.92
C GLU A 237 -2.25 -9.36 12.28
N LEU A 238 -2.59 -9.11 11.01
CA LEU A 238 -3.56 -9.92 10.29
C LEU A 238 -3.00 -11.27 9.79
N PHE A 239 -1.74 -11.29 9.34
CA PHE A 239 -1.19 -12.42 8.57
C PHE A 239 0.11 -13.02 9.14
N GLY A 240 0.72 -12.38 10.13
CA GLY A 240 1.90 -12.85 10.87
C GLY A 240 3.25 -12.70 10.17
N ASN A 241 3.28 -12.53 8.85
CA ASN A 241 4.51 -12.39 8.06
C ASN A 241 4.50 -11.10 7.24
N LEU A 242 5.68 -10.52 7.07
CA LEU A 242 5.93 -9.35 6.24
C LEU A 242 7.18 -9.53 5.41
N ASP A 243 7.13 -9.00 4.21
CA ASP A 243 8.31 -8.89 3.35
C ASP A 243 9.18 -7.72 3.83
N ASP A 244 10.50 -7.85 3.68
CA ASP A 244 11.44 -6.82 4.09
C ASP A 244 11.19 -5.47 3.37
N GLU A 245 10.73 -5.55 2.11
CA GLU A 245 10.35 -4.39 1.32
C GLU A 245 9.18 -3.63 1.94
N ASP A 246 8.15 -4.33 2.43
CA ASP A 246 6.99 -3.71 3.09
C ASP A 246 7.40 -2.97 4.36
N LEU A 247 8.32 -3.55 5.15
CA LEU A 247 8.86 -2.93 6.35
C LEU A 247 9.64 -1.65 6.03
N VAL A 248 10.56 -1.72 5.06
CA VAL A 248 11.37 -0.57 4.65
C VAL A 248 10.49 0.53 4.06
N ARG A 249 9.56 0.18 3.17
CA ARG A 249 8.62 1.14 2.57
C ARG A 249 7.80 1.85 3.63
N SER A 250 7.24 1.10 4.58
CA SER A 250 6.42 1.67 5.66
C SER A 250 7.23 2.57 6.58
N PHE A 251 8.48 2.20 6.90
CA PHE A 251 9.38 3.07 7.67
C PHE A 251 9.73 4.36 6.93
N LEU A 252 10.03 4.30 5.64
CA LEU A 252 10.27 5.50 4.84
C LEU A 252 9.01 6.40 4.80
N ASN A 253 7.81 5.82 4.73
CA ASN A 253 6.55 6.58 4.77
C ASN A 253 6.22 7.15 6.16
N TYR A 254 6.67 6.50 7.22
CA TYR A 254 6.55 7.00 8.59
C TYR A 254 7.38 8.27 8.82
N LEU A 255 8.57 8.34 8.21
CA LEU A 255 9.47 9.47 8.35
C LEU A 255 8.97 10.73 7.62
N PRO A 256 9.29 11.94 8.14
CA PRO A 256 9.14 13.19 7.42
C PRO A 256 9.79 13.18 6.03
N ALA A 257 9.19 13.90 5.07
CA ALA A 257 9.64 13.89 3.67
C ALA A 257 11.13 14.21 3.46
N ASN A 258 11.70 15.12 4.25
CA ASN A 258 13.13 15.46 4.21
C ASN A 258 14.02 14.32 4.72
N GLU A 259 13.62 13.62 5.77
CA GLU A 259 14.35 12.49 6.34
C GLU A 259 14.29 11.27 5.42
N ARG A 260 13.10 10.95 4.91
CA ARG A 260 12.89 9.93 3.87
C ARG A 260 13.80 10.18 2.67
N LYS A 261 13.84 11.43 2.17
CA LYS A 261 14.74 11.80 1.07
C LYS A 261 16.20 11.61 1.44
N THR A 262 16.59 12.02 2.66
CA THR A 262 17.97 11.88 3.14
C THR A 262 18.43 10.43 3.18
N ILE A 263 17.57 9.49 3.62
CA ILE A 263 17.88 8.06 3.59
C ILE A 263 18.07 7.55 2.16
N ASN A 264 17.17 7.90 1.24
CA ASN A 264 17.26 7.46 -0.15
C ASN A 264 18.50 8.04 -0.85
N ASP A 265 18.79 9.33 -0.64
CA ASP A 265 19.99 9.98 -1.21
C ASP A 265 21.28 9.38 -0.62
N PHE A 266 21.28 8.96 0.65
CA PHE A 266 22.42 8.26 1.27
C PHE A 266 22.59 6.84 0.72
N ALA A 267 21.49 6.11 0.49
CA ALA A 267 21.52 4.79 -0.16
C ALA A 267 22.10 4.87 -1.58
N ASP A 268 21.75 5.92 -2.32
CA ASP A 268 22.23 6.19 -3.68
C ASP A 268 23.66 6.75 -3.73
N GLY A 269 24.32 6.99 -2.58
CA GLY A 269 25.64 7.60 -2.52
C GLY A 269 25.69 9.07 -2.97
N LYS A 270 24.53 9.76 -2.98
CA LYS A 270 24.43 11.19 -3.34
C LYS A 270 24.79 12.11 -2.17
N VAL A 271 24.75 11.59 -0.94
CA VAL A 271 24.99 12.33 0.30
C VAL A 271 25.82 11.46 1.25
N ASP A 272 26.92 12.01 1.79
CA ASP A 272 27.82 11.29 2.71
C ASP A 272 27.62 11.68 4.19
N SER A 273 26.53 12.37 4.52
CA SER A 273 26.26 12.85 5.88
C SER A 273 25.76 11.73 6.80
N VAL A 274 26.69 10.89 7.27
CA VAL A 274 26.43 9.80 8.22
C VAL A 274 25.75 10.31 9.50
N GLN A 275 26.09 11.51 9.97
CA GLN A 275 25.48 12.09 11.18
C GLN A 275 23.97 12.33 11.03
N SER A 276 23.53 12.75 9.85
CA SER A 276 22.09 12.97 9.59
C SER A 276 21.33 11.66 9.69
N ILE A 277 21.90 10.57 9.13
CA ILE A 277 21.31 9.23 9.22
C ILE A 277 21.28 8.71 10.66
N ILE A 278 22.36 8.91 11.42
CA ILE A 278 22.41 8.54 12.84
C ILE A 278 21.31 9.26 13.62
N ASN A 279 21.07 10.55 13.35
CA ASN A 279 20.01 11.30 14.02
C ASN A 279 18.63 10.72 13.70
N ILE A 280 18.34 10.43 12.44
CA ILE A 280 17.07 9.82 12.01
C ILE A 280 16.84 8.46 12.67
N LEU A 281 17.87 7.60 12.70
CA LEU A 281 17.76 6.25 13.26
C LEU A 281 17.92 6.18 14.78
N SER A 282 18.18 7.31 15.44
CA SER A 282 18.45 7.37 16.88
C SER A 282 17.24 6.95 17.72
N GLU A 283 16.04 7.31 17.29
CA GLU A 283 14.77 6.96 17.96
C GLU A 283 14.54 5.44 17.95
N ALA A 284 14.86 4.80 16.82
CA ALA A 284 14.84 3.34 16.70
C ALA A 284 15.94 2.64 17.51
N ARG A 285 16.88 3.39 18.12
CA ARG A 285 18.05 2.89 18.85
C ARG A 285 18.94 1.98 18.00
N CYS A 286 19.08 2.29 16.71
CA CYS A 286 19.99 1.57 15.82
C CYS A 286 21.41 2.11 16.02
N PHE A 287 22.28 1.35 16.71
CA PHE A 287 23.63 1.80 17.07
C PHE A 287 24.72 1.43 16.06
N GLN A 288 24.35 0.73 14.98
CA GLN A 288 25.32 0.36 13.96
C GLN A 288 25.62 1.54 13.04
N LYS A 289 26.89 1.71 12.68
CA LYS A 289 27.33 2.77 11.77
C LYS A 289 26.67 2.61 10.38
N PRO A 290 25.91 3.61 9.89
CA PRO A 290 25.30 3.55 8.58
C PRO A 290 26.32 3.59 7.44
N THR A 291 26.06 2.81 6.39
CA THR A 291 26.72 2.85 5.08
C THR A 291 25.67 2.71 3.98
N SER A 292 25.98 3.11 2.74
CA SER A 292 25.06 2.96 1.60
C SER A 292 24.66 1.51 1.39
N GLU A 293 25.54 0.53 1.67
CA GLU A 293 25.24 -0.89 1.50
C GLU A 293 24.33 -1.45 2.61
N ASN A 294 24.31 -0.84 3.79
CA ASN A 294 23.60 -1.38 4.96
C ASN A 294 22.35 -0.59 5.37
N ILE A 295 22.11 0.58 4.78
CA ILE A 295 21.09 1.51 5.23
C ILE A 295 19.68 0.91 5.23
N PHE A 296 19.29 0.16 4.19
CA PHE A 296 17.96 -0.45 4.15
C PHE A 296 17.79 -1.58 5.16
N ARG A 297 18.86 -2.31 5.49
CA ARG A 297 18.82 -3.26 6.61
C ARG A 297 18.61 -2.53 7.94
N LEU A 298 19.25 -1.38 8.14
CA LEU A 298 19.03 -0.56 9.35
C LEU A 298 17.61 0.02 9.38
N CYS A 299 17.07 0.42 8.23
CA CYS A 299 15.67 0.84 8.10
C CYS A 299 14.71 -0.28 8.46
N ARG A 300 14.96 -1.51 8.01
CA ARG A 300 14.18 -2.70 8.40
C ARG A 300 14.23 -2.96 9.90
N GLU A 301 15.40 -2.83 10.52
CA GLU A 301 15.53 -2.97 11.98
C GLU A 301 14.78 -1.87 12.73
N ALA A 302 14.82 -0.64 12.20
CA ALA A 302 14.06 0.49 12.74
C ALA A 302 12.55 0.27 12.60
N ALA A 303 12.08 -0.16 11.42
CA ALA A 303 10.69 -0.51 11.15
C ALA A 303 10.16 -1.56 12.13
N ASN A 304 10.91 -2.65 12.33
CA ASN A 304 10.54 -3.70 13.26
C ASN A 304 10.40 -3.20 14.71
N ARG A 305 11.18 -2.20 15.12
CA ARG A 305 11.11 -1.66 16.48
C ARG A 305 9.98 -0.65 16.62
N LEU A 306 9.95 0.36 15.76
CA LEU A 306 9.05 1.50 15.86
C LEU A 306 7.65 1.20 15.34
N LEU A 307 7.52 0.43 14.25
CA LEU A 307 6.23 0.19 13.60
C LEU A 307 5.57 -1.11 14.03
N ILE A 308 6.36 -2.14 14.39
CA ILE A 308 5.82 -3.45 14.79
C ILE A 308 5.83 -3.61 16.31
N LYS A 309 7.01 -3.62 16.93
CA LYS A 309 7.13 -3.99 18.36
C LYS A 309 6.58 -2.94 19.32
N GLN A 310 6.84 -1.66 19.08
CA GLN A 310 6.42 -0.58 19.97
C GLN A 310 4.89 -0.42 20.03
N PRO A 311 4.17 -0.30 18.90
CA PRO A 311 2.71 -0.18 18.90
C PRO A 311 1.99 -1.55 18.86
N PHE A 312 2.68 -2.66 19.15
CA PHE A 312 2.15 -4.03 19.03
C PHE A 312 0.78 -4.20 19.69
N PHE A 313 0.66 -3.80 20.96
CA PHE A 313 -0.61 -3.92 21.68
C PHE A 313 -1.72 -3.08 21.05
N ALA A 314 -1.41 -1.86 20.59
CA ALA A 314 -2.42 -1.00 19.99
C ALA A 314 -2.96 -1.57 18.67
N PHE A 315 -2.06 -2.04 17.79
CA PHE A 315 -2.47 -2.69 16.54
C PHE A 315 -3.20 -4.00 16.79
N LYS A 316 -2.73 -4.82 17.74
CA LYS A 316 -3.42 -6.04 18.12
C LYS A 316 -4.86 -5.77 18.58
N THR A 317 -5.06 -4.83 19.49
CA THR A 317 -6.39 -4.42 19.97
C THR A 317 -7.30 -3.95 18.82
N MET A 318 -6.75 -3.10 17.93
CA MET A 318 -7.49 -2.66 16.75
C MET A 318 -7.89 -3.83 15.86
N VAL A 319 -6.95 -4.69 15.47
CA VAL A 319 -7.19 -5.82 14.54
C VAL A 319 -8.14 -6.86 15.13
N GLU A 320 -8.03 -7.19 16.42
CA GLU A 320 -8.96 -8.10 17.09
C GLU A 320 -10.41 -7.57 17.06
N SER A 321 -10.58 -6.24 17.12
CA SER A 321 -11.87 -5.58 17.06
C SER A 321 -12.43 -5.35 15.65
N MET A 322 -11.59 -5.48 14.60
CA MET A 322 -11.99 -5.34 13.20
C MET A 322 -12.92 -6.48 12.72
N GLY A 323 -13.04 -7.57 13.46
CA GLY A 323 -14.00 -8.64 13.17
C GLY A 323 -13.58 -9.60 12.05
N LEU A 324 -14.49 -10.51 11.67
CA LEU A 324 -14.15 -11.70 10.86
C LEU A 324 -13.92 -11.44 9.37
N PHE A 325 -14.35 -10.29 8.84
CA PHE A 325 -14.20 -9.98 7.42
C PHE A 325 -12.74 -10.08 6.97
N TRP A 326 -11.82 -9.48 7.73
CA TRP A 326 -10.40 -9.40 7.39
C TRP A 326 -9.70 -10.75 7.42
N LYS A 327 -10.20 -11.72 8.20
CA LYS A 327 -9.69 -13.09 8.23
C LYS A 327 -9.97 -13.88 6.95
N LYS A 328 -10.88 -13.37 6.09
CA LYS A 328 -11.19 -13.95 4.78
C LYS A 328 -10.25 -13.45 3.68
N LEU A 329 -9.45 -12.42 3.96
CA LEU A 329 -8.60 -11.79 2.97
C LEU A 329 -7.24 -12.48 2.89
N THR A 330 -6.62 -12.43 1.72
CA THR A 330 -5.19 -12.71 1.56
C THR A 330 -4.39 -11.42 1.75
N PRO A 331 -3.06 -11.51 1.96
CA PRO A 331 -2.19 -10.34 2.00
C PRO A 331 -2.33 -9.43 0.76
N GLU A 332 -2.45 -10.02 -0.44
CA GLU A 332 -2.63 -9.29 -1.70
C GLU A 332 -3.98 -8.54 -1.74
N MET A 333 -5.06 -9.18 -1.28
CA MET A 333 -6.37 -8.51 -1.18
C MET A 333 -6.33 -7.36 -0.19
N PHE A 334 -5.58 -7.49 0.91
CA PHE A 334 -5.38 -6.42 1.87
C PHE A 334 -4.57 -5.26 1.27
N ASP A 335 -3.51 -5.55 0.52
CA ASP A 335 -2.75 -4.53 -0.22
C ASP A 335 -3.66 -3.76 -1.21
N ASN A 336 -4.58 -4.47 -1.87
CA ASN A 336 -5.58 -3.86 -2.75
C ASN A 336 -6.58 -2.94 -2.01
N CYS A 337 -6.88 -3.19 -0.73
CA CYS A 337 -7.70 -2.28 0.09
C CYS A 337 -6.99 -0.92 0.25
N LEU A 338 -5.67 -0.93 0.47
CA LEU A 338 -4.87 0.29 0.58
C LEU A 338 -4.77 1.02 -0.76
N LEU A 339 -4.40 0.29 -1.83
CA LEU A 339 -4.17 0.88 -3.15
C LEU A 339 -5.43 1.48 -3.77
N SER A 340 -6.60 0.87 -3.53
CA SER A 340 -7.88 1.40 -4.00
C SER A 340 -8.32 2.66 -3.25
N THR A 341 -7.80 2.91 -2.06
CA THR A 341 -8.23 4.02 -1.21
C THR A 341 -7.27 5.19 -1.19
N LYS A 342 -5.98 4.98 -1.48
CA LYS A 342 -4.96 6.02 -1.49
C LYS A 342 -5.06 6.94 -2.72
N PRO A 343 -5.26 8.27 -2.54
CA PRO A 343 -5.16 9.24 -3.63
C PRO A 343 -3.78 9.23 -4.29
N CYS A 344 -3.74 9.24 -5.61
CA CYS A 344 -2.51 9.38 -6.39
C CYS A 344 -2.74 10.35 -7.55
N ALA A 345 -1.81 11.29 -7.75
CA ALA A 345 -1.90 12.31 -8.79
C ALA A 345 -2.15 11.68 -10.17
N LYS A 346 -1.41 10.62 -10.51
CA LYS A 346 -1.55 9.87 -11.77
C LYS A 346 -2.95 9.27 -11.93
N THR A 347 -3.50 8.70 -10.86
CA THR A 347 -4.83 8.08 -10.89
C THR A 347 -5.91 9.15 -11.03
N ILE A 348 -5.83 10.23 -10.25
CA ILE A 348 -6.78 11.36 -10.31
C ILE A 348 -6.78 11.98 -11.70
N ILE A 349 -5.61 12.26 -12.26
CA ILE A 349 -5.49 12.83 -13.61
C ILE A 349 -6.21 11.98 -14.66
N LYS A 350 -6.12 10.65 -14.58
CA LYS A 350 -6.82 9.74 -15.51
C LYS A 350 -8.35 9.76 -15.35
N THR A 351 -8.85 10.15 -14.17
CA THR A 351 -10.29 10.29 -13.92
C THR A 351 -10.86 11.60 -14.45
N LEU A 352 -10.03 12.62 -14.71
CA LEU A 352 -10.52 13.90 -15.20
C LEU A 352 -11.18 13.75 -16.58
N ASP A 353 -12.34 14.37 -16.72
CA ASP A 353 -13.11 14.46 -17.96
C ASP A 353 -13.44 15.93 -18.24
N PRO A 354 -12.45 16.70 -18.75
CA PRO A 354 -12.61 18.12 -18.97
C PRO A 354 -13.44 18.42 -20.22
N ASN A 355 -14.49 19.21 -20.04
CA ASN A 355 -15.38 19.64 -21.11
C ASN A 355 -14.87 20.96 -21.72
N GLU A 356 -13.76 20.88 -22.45
CA GLU A 356 -13.06 22.05 -23.03
C GLU A 356 -13.74 22.55 -24.30
N HIS A 357 -14.04 23.85 -24.36
CA HIS A 357 -14.66 24.50 -25.53
C HIS A 357 -13.78 25.56 -26.19
N CYS A 358 -12.70 25.98 -25.52
CA CYS A 358 -11.80 27.01 -26.02
C CYS A 358 -10.35 26.83 -25.54
N ALA A 359 -9.42 27.60 -26.11
CA ALA A 359 -8.01 27.54 -25.75
C ALA A 359 -7.72 27.92 -24.28
N LEU A 360 -8.58 28.74 -23.67
CA LEU A 360 -8.45 29.09 -22.26
C LEU A 360 -8.80 27.89 -21.36
N ASP A 361 -9.82 27.11 -21.72
CA ASP A 361 -10.21 25.89 -20.99
C ASP A 361 -9.04 24.91 -20.95
N GLY A 362 -8.41 24.62 -22.09
CA GLY A 362 -7.24 23.73 -22.14
C GLY A 362 -6.04 24.25 -21.34
N LYS A 363 -5.85 25.58 -21.25
CA LYS A 363 -4.83 26.17 -20.38
C LYS A 363 -5.16 25.99 -18.89
N ILE A 364 -6.42 26.11 -18.51
CA ILE A 364 -6.88 25.86 -17.13
C ILE A 364 -6.76 24.38 -16.79
N THR A 365 -7.13 23.47 -17.69
CA THR A 365 -6.90 22.03 -17.54
C THR A 365 -5.42 21.73 -17.31
N THR A 366 -4.54 22.34 -18.11
CA THR A 366 -3.08 22.19 -17.93
C THR A 366 -2.64 22.66 -16.54
N HIS A 367 -3.16 23.78 -16.04
CA HIS A 367 -2.89 24.23 -14.67
C HIS A 367 -3.44 23.28 -13.61
N LEU A 368 -4.63 22.69 -13.83
CA LEU A 368 -5.22 21.69 -12.94
C LEU A 368 -4.36 20.42 -12.85
N HIS A 369 -3.88 19.91 -13.99
CA HIS A 369 -2.94 18.77 -14.02
C HIS A 369 -1.67 19.08 -13.23
N ARG A 370 -1.03 20.22 -13.53
CA ARG A 370 0.18 20.66 -12.83
C ARG A 370 -0.07 20.88 -11.34
N PHE A 371 -1.26 21.34 -10.97
CA PHE A 371 -1.65 21.53 -9.58
C PHE A 371 -1.66 20.17 -8.87
N ILE A 372 -2.40 19.20 -9.41
CA ILE A 372 -2.52 17.83 -8.88
C ILE A 372 -1.15 17.14 -8.74
N GLU A 373 -0.23 17.36 -9.67
CA GLU A 373 1.14 16.82 -9.60
C GLU A 373 2.05 17.54 -8.60
N SER A 374 1.75 18.79 -8.26
CA SER A 374 2.63 19.65 -7.44
C SER A 374 2.29 19.69 -5.95
N VAL A 375 1.12 19.19 -5.57
CA VAL A 375 0.63 19.24 -4.20
C VAL A 375 1.10 18.03 -3.38
N SER A 376 1.18 18.19 -2.07
CA SER A 376 1.46 17.10 -1.12
C SER A 376 0.37 16.03 -1.11
N GLU A 377 0.63 14.86 -0.54
CA GLU A 377 -0.39 13.79 -0.39
C GLU A 377 -1.61 14.29 0.41
N ASP A 378 -1.42 15.19 1.38
CA ASP A 378 -2.50 15.76 2.19
C ASP A 378 -3.35 16.76 1.41
N GLU A 379 -2.72 17.69 0.71
CA GLU A 379 -3.41 18.63 -0.18
C GLU A 379 -4.14 17.87 -1.31
N LEU A 380 -3.57 16.75 -1.79
CA LEU A 380 -4.20 15.89 -2.78
C LEU A 380 -5.43 15.17 -2.20
N ALA A 381 -5.34 14.65 -0.98
CA ALA A 381 -6.47 14.07 -0.28
C ALA A 381 -7.60 15.10 -0.05
N LEU A 382 -7.24 16.36 0.26
CA LEU A 382 -8.20 17.47 0.33
C LEU A 382 -8.85 17.73 -1.04
N PHE A 383 -8.09 17.72 -2.13
CA PHE A 383 -8.64 17.88 -3.47
C PHE A 383 -9.64 16.77 -3.83
N VAL A 384 -9.31 15.50 -3.55
CA VAL A 384 -10.24 14.39 -3.80
C VAL A 384 -11.49 14.58 -2.96
N ARG A 385 -11.35 14.86 -1.66
CA ARG A 385 -12.51 15.09 -0.79
C ARG A 385 -13.36 16.28 -1.22
N PHE A 386 -12.75 17.36 -1.68
CA PHE A 386 -13.46 18.51 -2.24
C PHE A 386 -14.28 18.11 -3.47
N THR A 387 -13.75 17.25 -4.35
CA THR A 387 -14.39 16.91 -5.63
C THR A 387 -15.36 15.74 -5.57
N THR A 388 -15.18 14.82 -4.62
CA THR A 388 -15.96 13.58 -4.53
C THR A 388 -16.71 13.40 -3.21
N GLY A 389 -16.45 14.25 -2.20
CA GLY A 389 -16.95 14.06 -0.84
C GLY A 389 -16.23 12.93 -0.08
N THR A 390 -15.17 12.37 -0.65
CA THR A 390 -14.47 11.19 -0.11
C THR A 390 -12.95 11.39 -0.20
N SER A 391 -12.17 10.78 0.68
CA SER A 391 -10.70 10.82 0.58
C SER A 391 -10.13 9.75 -0.38
N SER A 392 -10.97 9.11 -1.20
CA SER A 392 -10.61 7.96 -2.04
C SER A 392 -11.34 8.00 -3.37
N LEU A 393 -10.69 7.54 -4.44
CA LEU A 393 -11.27 7.43 -5.78
C LEU A 393 -11.81 6.02 -6.01
N VAL A 394 -13.03 5.91 -6.54
CA VAL A 394 -13.52 4.64 -7.07
C VAL A 394 -13.01 4.51 -8.51
N GLU A 395 -12.38 3.37 -8.82
CA GLU A 395 -11.85 3.11 -10.15
C GLU A 395 -12.96 3.07 -11.20
N GLY A 396 -12.71 3.66 -12.36
CA GLY A 396 -13.66 3.73 -13.48
C GLY A 396 -14.60 4.93 -13.45
N GLU A 397 -14.66 5.66 -12.34
CA GLU A 397 -15.47 6.88 -12.27
C GLU A 397 -14.73 8.08 -12.88
N LYS A 398 -15.49 8.94 -13.56
CA LYS A 398 -14.98 10.18 -14.17
C LYS A 398 -15.35 11.39 -13.32
N LEU A 399 -14.39 12.27 -13.11
CA LEU A 399 -14.59 13.60 -12.53
C LEU A 399 -14.76 14.60 -13.67
N LYS A 400 -16.00 15.04 -13.88
CA LYS A 400 -16.32 16.01 -14.93
C LYS A 400 -15.75 17.37 -14.56
N VAL A 401 -15.03 18.00 -15.48
CA VAL A 401 -14.52 19.37 -15.27
C VAL A 401 -15.23 20.33 -16.22
N ASN A 402 -16.02 21.24 -15.65
CA ASN A 402 -16.77 22.26 -16.37
C ASN A 402 -16.11 23.62 -16.21
N PHE A 403 -16.25 24.47 -17.23
CA PHE A 403 -15.69 25.82 -17.25
C PHE A 403 -16.80 26.86 -17.35
N VAL A 404 -16.76 27.87 -16.48
CA VAL A 404 -17.80 28.91 -16.40
C VAL A 404 -17.18 30.31 -16.37
N GLU A 405 -17.88 31.29 -16.93
CA GLU A 405 -17.52 32.70 -16.73
C GLU A 405 -17.75 33.08 -15.26
N ALA A 406 -16.78 33.77 -14.65
CA ALA A 406 -16.93 34.27 -13.27
C ALA A 406 -16.10 35.54 -13.05
N THR A 407 -16.46 36.31 -12.03
CA THR A 407 -15.80 37.56 -11.65
C THR A 407 -14.65 37.38 -10.66
N TYR A 408 -14.62 36.26 -9.93
CA TYR A 408 -13.53 35.85 -9.03
C TYR A 408 -13.23 34.35 -9.18
N PHE A 409 -12.03 33.93 -8.78
CA PHE A 409 -11.64 32.53 -8.85
C PHE A 409 -12.16 31.78 -7.62
N ALA A 410 -13.34 31.16 -7.77
CA ALA A 410 -13.89 30.23 -6.80
C ALA A 410 -14.27 28.92 -7.50
N PRO A 411 -13.38 27.92 -7.50
CA PRO A 411 -13.73 26.54 -7.84
C PRO A 411 -14.93 26.09 -7.01
N LYS A 412 -15.91 25.46 -7.66
CA LYS A 412 -17.05 24.83 -7.00
C LYS A 412 -17.05 23.34 -7.31
N SER A 413 -17.49 22.53 -6.36
CA SER A 413 -17.70 21.10 -6.58
C SER A 413 -19.13 20.71 -6.30
N SER A 414 -19.62 19.74 -7.05
CA SER A 414 -20.80 18.97 -6.70
C SER A 414 -20.36 17.52 -6.49
N THR A 415 -20.23 17.13 -5.23
CA THR A 415 -19.70 15.83 -4.81
C THR A 415 -20.62 14.69 -5.23
N CYS A 416 -21.94 14.87 -5.13
CA CYS A 416 -22.96 13.91 -5.56
C CYS A 416 -22.84 13.55 -7.05
N PHE A 417 -22.50 14.52 -7.90
CA PHE A 417 -22.41 14.33 -9.35
C PHE A 417 -20.97 14.23 -9.87
N LYS A 418 -19.96 14.33 -8.99
CA LYS A 418 -18.53 14.37 -9.34
C LYS A 418 -18.27 15.40 -10.45
N ILE A 419 -18.69 16.63 -10.18
CA ILE A 419 -18.48 17.76 -11.07
C ILE A 419 -17.59 18.77 -10.37
N LEU A 420 -16.45 19.10 -10.99
CA LEU A 420 -15.62 20.24 -10.64
C LEU A 420 -15.91 21.38 -11.63
N THR A 421 -16.30 22.54 -11.13
CA THR A 421 -16.55 23.74 -11.94
C THR A 421 -15.44 24.75 -11.70
N LEU A 422 -14.73 25.12 -12.77
CA LEU A 422 -13.60 26.04 -12.75
C LEU A 422 -13.95 27.36 -13.45
N PRO A 423 -13.65 28.51 -12.81
CA PRO A 423 -13.77 29.81 -13.46
C PRO A 423 -12.81 29.98 -14.65
N ARG A 424 -13.34 30.51 -15.76
CA ARG A 424 -12.55 30.96 -16.91
C ARG A 424 -11.81 32.23 -16.58
N MET A 425 -10.60 32.06 -16.06
CA MET A 425 -9.75 33.16 -15.66
C MET A 425 -8.34 33.00 -16.19
N VAL A 426 -7.86 34.04 -16.86
CA VAL A 426 -6.47 34.11 -17.30
C VAL A 426 -5.59 34.38 -16.09
N MET A 427 -4.84 33.36 -15.67
CA MET A 427 -3.86 33.50 -14.60
C MET A 427 -2.59 32.67 -14.84
N SER A 428 -1.54 33.02 -14.11
CA SER A 428 -0.34 32.21 -14.02
C SER A 428 -0.61 30.95 -13.19
N PHE A 429 0.19 29.91 -13.41
CA PHE A 429 0.08 28.67 -12.64
C PHE A 429 0.24 28.91 -11.12
N MET A 430 1.19 29.76 -10.71
CA MET A 430 1.41 30.02 -9.28
C MET A 430 0.21 30.69 -8.62
N ARG A 431 -0.47 31.60 -9.33
CA ARG A 431 -1.72 32.19 -8.85
C ARG A 431 -2.83 31.15 -8.77
N PHE A 432 -3.00 30.33 -9.81
CA PHE A 432 -3.97 29.23 -9.80
C PHE A 432 -3.79 28.31 -8.58
N ARG A 433 -2.56 27.86 -8.33
CA ARG A 433 -2.22 27.01 -7.19
C ARG A 433 -2.58 27.67 -5.85
N GLN A 434 -2.19 28.92 -5.67
CA GLN A 434 -2.45 29.65 -4.43
C GLN A 434 -3.95 29.80 -4.15
N GLU A 435 -4.71 30.23 -5.16
CA GLU A 435 -6.15 30.45 -5.02
C GLU A 435 -6.90 29.12 -4.79
N PHE A 436 -6.51 28.05 -5.48
CA PHE A 436 -7.12 26.73 -5.28
C PHE A 436 -6.84 26.20 -3.86
N LEU A 437 -5.60 26.30 -3.37
CA LEU A 437 -5.27 25.88 -2.00
C LEU A 437 -6.01 26.72 -0.96
N SER A 438 -6.21 28.02 -1.20
CA SER A 438 -7.02 28.87 -0.33
C SER A 438 -8.44 28.32 -0.17
N VAL A 439 -9.04 27.87 -1.26
CA VAL A 439 -10.38 27.24 -1.26
C VAL A 439 -10.38 25.90 -0.52
N LEU A 440 -9.42 25.02 -0.80
CA LEU A 440 -9.32 23.70 -0.13
C LEU A 440 -9.11 23.84 1.38
N ASN A 441 -8.29 24.80 1.82
CA ASN A 441 -7.99 24.99 3.24
C ASN A 441 -9.10 25.72 4.01
N ASN A 442 -10.01 26.41 3.31
CA ASN A 442 -11.13 27.07 3.94
C ASN A 442 -12.33 26.12 4.06
N LYS A 443 -12.55 25.57 5.25
CA LYS A 443 -13.66 24.64 5.57
C LYS A 443 -15.06 25.17 5.20
N LEU A 444 -15.26 26.48 5.08
CA LEU A 444 -16.54 27.05 4.65
C LEU A 444 -16.80 26.85 3.16
N SER A 445 -15.75 26.73 2.33
CA SER A 445 -15.86 26.49 0.89
C SER A 445 -16.39 25.10 0.54
N TRP A 446 -16.53 24.23 1.55
CA TRP A 446 -16.97 22.84 1.43
C TRP A 446 -18.45 22.68 1.71
N ARG A 447 -19.10 23.72 2.25
CA ARG A 447 -20.53 23.71 2.46
C ARG A 447 -21.21 23.70 1.10
N LEU A 448 -22.10 22.73 0.89
CA LEU A 448 -22.99 22.71 -0.26
C LEU A 448 -23.72 24.05 -0.28
N HIS A 449 -23.37 24.91 -1.22
CA HIS A 449 -24.25 26.00 -1.56
C HIS A 449 -25.38 25.36 -2.35
N ASP A 450 -26.49 25.10 -1.65
CA ASP A 450 -27.79 24.94 -2.29
C ASP A 450 -28.02 26.23 -3.10
N ASP A 451 -27.88 26.12 -4.42
CA ASP A 451 -28.42 27.11 -5.36
C ASP A 451 -29.92 26.81 -5.56
#